data_AF-A0A8U0Q1N5-F1
#
_entry.id   AF-A0A8U0Q1N5-F1
#
_cell.length_a   1.000
_cell.length_b   1.000
_cell.length_c   1.000
_cell.angle_alpha   90.00
_cell.angle_beta   90.00
_cell.angle_gamma   90.00
#
_symmetry.space_group_name_H-M   'P 1'
#
loop_
_entity.id
_entity.type
_entity.pdbx_description
1 polymer ?
#
loop_
_entity_poly.entity_id
_entity_poly.type
_entity_poly.pdbx_seq_one_letter_code
_entity_poly.pdbx_strand_id
1 'polypeptide(L)'
;MGMKSARLPLGFTFSFPCHQKSLDAGILVNWTKGFKCTDCEGEDVVELLREGIKRKEEFDLDVVAVVNDTVGTMMTCAYEEPTCEIGLIAGTGSNACYMEEMRNIETVEGNEGRMCVNMEWGAFGDNGCLDDIRTQYDRAVDENSLNEGKQRYEKMCSGMYLGEIVRNILIDLTKRGFLFRGKISETLKTRGIFETKFLSQIESDRLALLQVRAILQQLGLDSTCDDSIIVKEVCSTVSRRAAQICGAGMAGVVDKIRENRALDHLDVTVGVDGTLYKLHPHFSRIFHQTVKELAPKCNVNFLLSEDGSGKGAALITAVGCRQRAQEALQA
;
A
#
# COMPACT_ATOMS: atom_id res chain seq x y z
N MET A 1 2.75 34.42 -15.67
CA MET A 1 1.27 34.49 -15.70
C MET A 1 0.77 33.33 -14.87
N GLY A 2 0.43 33.57 -13.60
CA GLY A 2 0.08 32.53 -12.62
C GLY A 2 -1.44 32.34 -12.48
N MET A 3 -1.84 31.35 -11.67
CA MET A 3 -3.24 30.96 -11.38
C MET A 3 -4.09 32.03 -10.64
N LYS A 4 -3.70 33.32 -10.68
CA LYS A 4 -4.39 34.40 -9.96
C LYS A 4 -5.80 34.70 -10.45
N SER A 5 -6.16 34.26 -11.66
CA SER A 5 -7.44 34.56 -12.31
C SER A 5 -8.39 33.36 -12.46
N ALA A 6 -8.01 32.17 -12.00
CA ALA A 6 -8.81 30.96 -12.16
C ALA A 6 -8.82 30.13 -10.86
N ARG A 7 -10.02 29.85 -10.34
CA ARG A 7 -10.24 28.92 -9.24
C ARG A 7 -10.50 27.53 -9.82
N LEU A 8 -9.46 26.71 -9.89
CA LEU A 8 -9.58 25.36 -10.45
C LEU A 8 -10.03 24.35 -9.38
N PRO A 9 -10.82 23.34 -9.77
CA PRO A 9 -11.15 22.24 -8.87
C PRO A 9 -9.92 21.36 -8.63
N LEU A 10 -9.77 20.90 -7.39
CA LEU A 10 -8.66 20.09 -6.91
C LEU A 10 -9.18 18.80 -6.26
N GLY A 11 -8.59 17.68 -6.68
CA GLY A 11 -8.68 16.40 -5.98
C GLY A 11 -7.42 16.18 -5.14
N PHE A 12 -7.60 15.93 -3.85
CA PHE A 12 -6.52 15.74 -2.90
C PHE A 12 -6.35 14.25 -2.59
N THR A 13 -5.39 13.61 -3.26
CA THR A 13 -4.99 12.25 -2.86
C THR A 13 -4.22 12.29 -1.53
N PHE A 14 -4.79 11.72 -0.49
CA PHE A 14 -4.25 11.67 0.85
C PHE A 14 -4.23 10.22 1.38
N SER A 15 -3.08 9.57 1.28
CA SER A 15 -2.88 8.14 1.54
C SER A 15 -2.79 7.79 3.03
N PHE A 16 -3.76 8.19 3.85
CA PHE A 16 -3.81 7.85 5.26
C PHE A 16 -5.24 7.48 5.68
N PRO A 17 -5.41 6.75 6.80
CA PRO A 17 -6.73 6.46 7.32
C PRO A 17 -7.46 7.77 7.65
N CYS A 18 -8.55 8.03 6.93
CA CYS A 18 -9.43 9.16 7.17
C CYS A 18 -10.84 8.68 7.48
N HIS A 19 -11.47 9.26 8.51
CA HIS A 19 -12.90 9.19 8.69
C HIS A 19 -13.56 10.24 7.80
N GLN A 20 -14.06 9.78 6.66
CA GLN A 20 -14.60 10.64 5.61
C GLN A 20 -16.10 10.88 5.83
N LYS A 21 -16.49 12.15 6.03
CA LYS A 21 -17.90 12.55 6.24
C LYS A 21 -18.61 12.91 4.94
N SER A 22 -17.86 13.43 3.98
CA SER A 22 -18.31 13.78 2.62
C SER A 22 -17.13 13.60 1.66
N LEU A 23 -17.37 13.75 0.35
CA LEU A 23 -16.29 13.64 -0.64
C LEU A 23 -15.14 14.63 -0.36
N ASP A 24 -15.43 15.80 0.21
CA ASP A 24 -14.49 16.88 0.46
C ASP A 24 -14.18 17.15 1.95
N ALA A 25 -14.45 16.18 2.84
CA ALA A 25 -14.15 16.31 4.27
C ALA A 25 -13.63 15.00 4.84
N GLY A 26 -12.41 15.01 5.38
CA GLY A 26 -11.72 13.81 5.84
C GLY A 26 -10.92 14.05 7.11
N ILE A 27 -11.37 13.45 8.22
CA ILE A 27 -10.68 13.58 9.51
C ILE A 27 -9.56 12.53 9.57
N LEU A 28 -8.31 12.96 9.72
CA LEU A 28 -7.19 12.02 9.87
C LEU A 28 -7.35 11.22 11.18
N VAL A 29 -7.41 9.89 11.09
CA VAL A 29 -7.57 9.02 12.26
C VAL A 29 -6.25 8.88 13.01
N ASN A 30 -5.20 8.46 12.30
CA ASN A 30 -3.86 8.32 12.83
C ASN A 30 -2.84 8.32 11.69
N TRP A 31 -1.62 8.77 11.97
CA TRP A 31 -0.52 8.63 11.04
C TRP A 31 -0.11 7.16 10.86
N THR A 32 0.37 6.86 9.66
CA THR A 32 0.97 5.58 9.30
C THR A 32 2.30 5.82 8.58
N LYS A 33 3.05 4.75 8.29
CA LYS A 33 4.34 4.81 7.59
C LYS A 33 5.36 5.64 8.39
N GLY A 34 5.91 6.70 7.78
CA GLY A 34 6.96 7.55 8.36
C GLY A 34 6.50 8.95 8.80
N PHE A 35 5.21 9.25 8.76
CA PHE A 35 4.68 10.59 9.09
C PHE A 35 4.35 10.72 10.58
N LYS A 36 4.53 11.92 11.14
CA LYS A 36 4.26 12.22 12.55
C LYS A 36 4.07 13.73 12.82
N CYS A 37 3.42 14.45 11.91
CA CYS A 37 3.18 15.88 12.10
C CYS A 37 2.20 16.09 13.26
N THR A 38 2.51 17.03 14.15
CA THR A 38 1.60 17.41 15.25
C THR A 38 0.39 18.17 14.70
N ASP A 39 -0.68 18.23 15.50
CA ASP A 39 -1.86 19.06 15.21
C ASP A 39 -2.54 18.69 13.88
N CYS A 40 -2.47 17.40 13.52
CA CYS A 40 -3.08 16.84 12.30
C CYS A 40 -4.06 15.70 12.60
N GLU A 41 -3.72 14.80 13.52
CA GLU A 41 -4.61 13.69 13.90
C GLU A 41 -5.85 14.23 14.63
N GLY A 42 -7.03 13.79 14.22
CA GLY A 42 -8.32 14.32 14.69
C GLY A 42 -8.84 15.55 13.93
N GLU A 43 -8.03 16.13 13.03
CA GLU A 43 -8.39 17.31 12.25
C GLU A 43 -8.81 16.97 10.81
N ASP A 44 -9.61 17.83 10.20
CA ASP A 44 -9.99 17.71 8.79
C ASP A 44 -8.85 18.18 7.88
N VAL A 45 -8.27 17.26 7.13
CA VAL A 45 -7.11 17.54 6.28
C VAL A 45 -7.43 18.46 5.11
N VAL A 46 -8.71 18.54 4.71
CA VAL A 46 -9.16 19.48 3.68
C VAL A 46 -9.18 20.90 4.25
N GLU A 47 -9.63 21.08 5.48
CA GLU A 47 -9.56 22.39 6.16
C GLU A 47 -8.12 22.82 6.41
N LEU A 48 -7.25 21.92 6.89
CA LEU A 48 -5.82 22.20 7.04
C LEU A 48 -5.18 22.66 5.72
N LEU A 49 -5.56 22.05 4.59
CA LEU A 49 -5.12 22.47 3.26
C LEU A 49 -5.70 23.84 2.86
N ARG A 50 -7.01 24.06 3.05
CA ARG A 50 -7.70 25.33 2.76
C ARG A 50 -7.06 26.49 3.54
N GLU A 51 -6.76 26.29 4.82
CA GLU A 51 -6.04 27.27 5.63
C GLU A 51 -4.61 27.51 5.12
N GLY A 52 -3.91 26.46 4.71
CA GLY A 52 -2.59 26.56 4.10
C GLY A 52 -2.58 27.42 2.83
N ILE A 53 -3.59 27.25 1.97
CA ILE A 53 -3.81 28.04 0.77
C ILE A 53 -4.11 29.49 1.14
N LYS A 54 -5.04 29.71 2.08
CA LYS A 54 -5.43 31.04 2.56
C LYS A 54 -4.23 31.82 3.12
N ARG A 55 -3.36 31.17 3.90
CA ARG A 55 -2.13 31.79 4.45
C ARG A 55 -1.15 32.26 3.37
N LYS A 56 -1.20 31.71 2.16
CA LYS A 56 -0.32 32.11 1.05
C LYS A 56 -0.80 33.37 0.34
N GLU A 57 -2.10 33.65 0.31
CA GLU A 57 -2.70 34.82 -0.36
C GLU A 57 -2.26 35.03 -1.84
N GLU A 58 -1.76 33.97 -2.50
CA GLU A 58 -1.19 34.04 -3.84
C GLU A 58 -2.11 33.47 -4.93
N PHE A 59 -2.98 32.51 -4.58
CA PHE A 59 -3.88 31.78 -5.45
C PHE A 59 -5.06 31.23 -4.66
N ASP A 60 -6.09 30.76 -5.37
CA ASP A 60 -7.27 30.12 -4.77
C ASP A 60 -7.60 28.81 -5.49
N LEU A 61 -8.10 27.82 -4.75
CA LEU A 61 -8.44 26.48 -5.26
C LEU A 61 -9.77 26.03 -4.66
N ASP A 62 -10.54 25.26 -5.43
CA ASP A 62 -11.73 24.58 -4.93
C ASP A 62 -11.36 23.13 -4.61
N VAL A 63 -11.20 22.79 -3.33
CA VAL A 63 -10.94 21.40 -2.92
C VAL A 63 -12.28 20.66 -2.96
N VAL A 64 -12.45 19.82 -3.98
CA VAL A 64 -13.71 19.12 -4.30
C VAL A 64 -13.73 17.71 -3.74
N ALA A 65 -12.56 17.10 -3.57
CA ALA A 65 -12.45 15.73 -3.09
C ALA A 65 -11.18 15.52 -2.28
N VAL A 66 -11.27 14.70 -1.23
CA VAL A 66 -10.15 14.00 -0.60
C VAL A 66 -10.29 12.50 -0.90
N VAL A 67 -9.20 11.87 -1.33
CA VAL A 67 -9.23 10.53 -1.92
C VAL A 67 -8.06 9.70 -1.39
N ASN A 68 -8.27 8.42 -1.07
CA ASN A 68 -7.17 7.51 -0.77
C ASN A 68 -6.46 7.04 -2.06
N ASP A 69 -5.15 6.77 -2.02
CA ASP A 69 -4.40 6.35 -3.21
C ASP A 69 -4.88 5.04 -3.82
N THR A 70 -5.42 4.10 -3.03
CA THR A 70 -6.05 2.89 -3.55
C THR A 70 -7.25 3.23 -4.43
N VAL A 71 -8.09 4.17 -3.98
CA VAL A 71 -9.31 4.60 -4.70
C VAL A 71 -8.92 5.34 -5.97
N GLY A 72 -7.93 6.23 -5.89
CA GLY A 72 -7.38 6.89 -7.08
C GLY A 72 -6.82 5.88 -8.08
N THR A 73 -6.07 4.87 -7.62
CA THR A 73 -5.52 3.81 -8.48
C THR A 73 -6.61 2.98 -9.14
N MET A 74 -7.64 2.58 -8.38
CA MET A 74 -8.81 1.87 -8.91
C MET A 74 -9.49 2.69 -10.02
N MET A 75 -9.73 3.98 -9.77
CA MET A 75 -10.41 4.86 -10.73
C MET A 75 -9.56 5.14 -11.97
N THR A 76 -8.23 5.24 -11.84
CA THR A 76 -7.32 5.35 -12.99
C THR A 76 -7.48 4.15 -13.92
N CYS A 77 -7.51 2.94 -13.37
CA CYS A 77 -7.65 1.71 -14.17
C CYS A 77 -9.08 1.53 -14.70
N ALA A 78 -10.11 1.83 -13.90
CA ALA A 78 -11.51 1.72 -14.28
C ALA A 78 -11.93 2.66 -15.43
N TYR A 79 -11.13 3.71 -15.68
CA TYR A 79 -11.34 4.59 -16.83
C TYR A 79 -11.22 3.86 -18.18
N GLU A 80 -10.32 2.87 -18.27
CA GLU A 80 -10.04 2.12 -19.50
C GLU A 80 -10.55 0.68 -19.42
N GLU A 81 -10.64 0.11 -18.21
CA GLU A 81 -11.07 -1.27 -17.96
C GLU A 81 -12.35 -1.32 -17.12
N PRO A 82 -13.54 -1.51 -17.73
CA PRO A 82 -14.83 -1.50 -17.02
C PRO A 82 -14.97 -2.59 -15.95
N THR A 83 -14.18 -3.66 -16.02
CA THR A 83 -14.17 -4.73 -15.00
C THR A 83 -13.36 -4.36 -13.76
N CYS A 84 -12.71 -3.18 -13.72
CA CYS A 84 -11.89 -2.76 -12.59
C CYS A 84 -12.75 -2.25 -11.43
N GLU A 85 -12.78 -3.03 -10.34
CA GLU A 85 -13.59 -2.74 -9.16
C GLU A 85 -12.79 -2.80 -7.86
N ILE A 86 -11.47 -2.95 -7.97
CA ILE A 86 -10.54 -3.09 -6.86
C ILE A 86 -9.29 -2.24 -7.14
N GLY A 87 -8.83 -1.52 -6.12
CA GLY A 87 -7.54 -0.83 -6.11
C GLY A 87 -6.59 -1.47 -5.12
N LEU A 88 -5.33 -1.67 -5.50
CA LEU A 88 -4.28 -2.24 -4.67
C LEU A 88 -3.05 -1.33 -4.68
N ILE A 89 -2.55 -1.01 -3.49
CA ILE A 89 -1.25 -0.38 -3.30
C ILE A 89 -0.31 -1.38 -2.62
N ALA A 90 0.82 -1.68 -3.25
CA ALA A 90 1.90 -2.49 -2.71
C ALA A 90 3.24 -1.80 -2.95
N GLY A 91 3.59 -0.86 -2.07
CA GLY A 91 4.75 0.02 -2.15
C GLY A 91 5.39 0.21 -0.78
N THR A 92 5.60 1.46 -0.37
CA THR A 92 6.06 1.80 0.99
C THR A 92 5.10 1.25 2.05
N GLY A 93 3.79 1.49 1.84
CA GLY A 93 2.70 0.86 2.58
C GLY A 93 2.02 -0.22 1.74
N SER A 94 1.00 -0.84 2.33
CA SER A 94 0.11 -1.79 1.65
C SER A 94 -1.33 -1.48 2.02
N ASN A 95 -2.17 -1.23 1.02
CA ASN A 95 -3.61 -1.01 1.23
C ASN A 95 -4.44 -1.51 0.03
N ALA A 96 -5.73 -1.73 0.24
CA ALA A 96 -6.67 -2.03 -0.83
C ALA A 96 -8.02 -1.31 -0.63
N CYS A 97 -8.73 -1.11 -1.75
CA CYS A 97 -10.12 -0.72 -1.76
C CYS A 97 -10.91 -1.53 -2.78
N TYR A 98 -12.23 -1.58 -2.64
CA TYR A 98 -13.10 -2.26 -3.59
C TYR A 98 -14.50 -1.65 -3.63
N MET A 99 -15.26 -1.94 -4.69
CA MET A 99 -16.68 -1.57 -4.78
C MET A 99 -17.56 -2.54 -3.98
N GLU A 100 -18.17 -2.02 -2.91
CA GLU A 100 -19.11 -2.73 -2.05
C GLU A 100 -20.55 -2.32 -2.36
N GLU A 101 -21.50 -3.23 -2.15
CA GLU A 101 -22.93 -2.97 -2.24
C GLU A 101 -23.39 -2.12 -1.06
N MET A 102 -24.14 -1.03 -1.31
CA MET A 102 -24.58 -0.11 -0.25
C MET A 102 -25.35 -0.81 0.87
N ARG A 103 -26.14 -1.84 0.55
CA ARG A 103 -26.85 -2.67 1.53
C ARG A 103 -25.95 -3.36 2.58
N ASN A 104 -24.64 -3.48 2.31
CA ASN A 104 -23.67 -4.07 3.22
C ASN A 104 -22.91 -3.02 4.05
N ILE A 105 -23.14 -1.72 3.80
CA ILE A 105 -22.45 -0.61 4.47
C ILE A 105 -23.37 -0.01 5.52
N GLU A 106 -23.39 -0.61 6.70
CA GLU A 106 -24.30 -0.23 7.80
C GLU A 106 -24.02 1.18 8.37
N THR A 107 -22.85 1.74 8.10
CA THR A 107 -22.41 3.04 8.65
C THR A 107 -22.81 4.23 7.79
N VAL A 108 -23.41 4.00 6.61
CA VAL A 108 -23.88 5.06 5.69
C VAL A 108 -25.35 4.81 5.39
N GLU A 109 -26.19 5.83 5.49
CA GLU A 109 -27.61 5.68 5.17
C GLU A 109 -27.84 5.40 3.68
N GLY A 110 -28.75 4.45 3.39
CA GLY A 110 -29.15 4.08 2.04
C GLY A 110 -28.68 2.68 1.63
N ASN A 111 -29.50 1.99 0.84
CA ASN A 111 -29.25 0.60 0.42
C ASN A 111 -29.07 0.47 -1.10
N GLU A 112 -29.23 1.55 -1.86
CA GLU A 112 -29.20 1.53 -3.32
C GLU A 112 -27.82 1.88 -3.87
N GLY A 113 -27.38 1.12 -4.88
CA GLY A 113 -26.11 1.34 -5.54
C GLY A 113 -24.93 0.75 -4.78
N ARG A 114 -23.75 1.31 -5.05
CA ARG A 114 -22.45 0.80 -4.56
C ARG A 114 -21.57 1.95 -4.11
N MET A 115 -20.67 1.67 -3.18
CA MET A 115 -19.69 2.63 -2.68
C MET A 115 -18.31 1.97 -2.60
N CYS A 116 -17.28 2.74 -2.93
CA CYS A 116 -15.91 2.26 -2.78
C CYS A 116 -15.53 2.27 -1.30
N VAL A 117 -15.11 1.12 -0.76
CA VAL A 117 -14.64 0.98 0.61
C VAL A 117 -13.11 0.99 0.61
N ASN A 118 -12.53 1.99 1.26
CA ASN A 118 -11.13 1.95 1.67
C ASN A 118 -10.99 1.01 2.87
N MET A 119 -10.25 -0.10 2.71
CA MET A 119 -10.19 -1.14 3.74
C MET A 119 -9.29 -0.77 4.91
N GLU A 120 -8.25 0.03 4.67
CA GLU A 120 -7.14 0.23 5.60
C GLU A 120 -6.60 -1.11 6.16
N TRP A 121 -6.42 -2.09 5.25
CA TRP A 121 -6.15 -3.48 5.62
C TRP A 121 -4.80 -3.69 6.32
N GLY A 122 -3.97 -2.65 6.38
CA GLY A 122 -2.66 -2.69 7.01
C GLY A 122 -2.76 -2.98 8.51
N ALA A 123 -3.85 -2.55 9.13
CA ALA A 123 -4.19 -2.78 10.54
C ALA A 123 -4.69 -4.20 10.83
N PHE A 124 -4.87 -5.06 9.83
CA PHE A 124 -5.23 -6.46 10.07
C PHE A 124 -4.17 -7.14 10.96
N GLY A 125 -4.61 -7.89 11.97
CA GLY A 125 -3.73 -8.48 12.98
C GLY A 125 -3.40 -7.60 14.19
N ASP A 126 -3.77 -6.31 14.21
CA ASP A 126 -3.56 -5.42 15.36
C ASP A 126 -4.28 -5.90 16.63
N ASN A 127 -5.37 -6.65 16.46
CA ASN A 127 -6.12 -7.30 17.54
C ASN A 127 -5.56 -8.69 17.94
N GLY A 128 -4.44 -9.13 17.34
CA GLY A 128 -3.78 -10.40 17.64
C GLY A 128 -4.22 -11.58 16.76
N CYS A 129 -5.13 -11.40 15.80
CA CYS A 129 -5.61 -12.50 14.95
C CYS A 129 -4.56 -13.10 13.99
N LEU A 130 -3.37 -12.49 13.88
CA LEU A 130 -2.23 -12.99 13.10
C LEU A 130 -1.03 -13.38 13.97
N ASP A 131 -1.19 -13.44 15.30
CA ASP A 131 -0.05 -13.67 16.20
C ASP A 131 0.56 -15.08 16.08
N ASP A 132 -0.19 -16.02 15.51
CA ASP A 132 0.22 -17.39 15.20
C ASP A 132 1.20 -17.48 14.02
N ILE A 133 1.07 -16.59 13.03
CA ILE A 133 1.96 -16.52 11.86
C ILE A 133 3.09 -15.49 12.02
N ARG A 134 2.98 -14.56 12.97
CA ARG A 134 4.03 -13.57 13.24
C ARG A 134 5.26 -14.21 13.86
N THR A 135 6.42 -13.99 13.24
CA THR A 135 7.69 -14.50 13.76
C THR A 135 8.28 -13.57 14.82
N GLN A 136 9.34 -14.02 15.50
CA GLN A 136 10.14 -13.16 16.37
C GLN A 136 10.72 -11.94 15.62
N TYR A 137 11.00 -12.07 14.32
CA TYR A 137 11.54 -10.97 13.50
C TYR A 137 10.46 -9.93 13.17
N ASP A 138 9.22 -10.37 12.92
CA ASP A 138 8.09 -9.44 12.72
C ASP A 138 7.77 -8.66 14.00
N ARG A 139 7.84 -9.32 15.17
CA ARG A 139 7.67 -8.67 16.48
C ARG A 139 8.79 -7.66 16.74
N ALA A 140 10.05 -8.03 16.47
CA ALA A 140 11.18 -7.10 16.60
C ALA A 140 11.05 -5.88 15.68
N VAL A 141 10.53 -6.03 14.46
CA VAL A 141 10.25 -4.89 13.56
C VAL A 141 9.14 -4.01 14.11
N ASP A 142 8.08 -4.61 14.66
CA ASP A 142 6.94 -3.90 15.25
C ASP A 142 7.34 -3.07 16.48
N GLU A 143 7.99 -3.69 17.47
CA GLU A 143 8.49 -3.08 18.72
C GLU A 143 9.43 -1.90 18.46
N ASN A 144 10.13 -1.91 17.33
CA ASN A 144 11.11 -0.90 16.97
C ASN A 144 10.60 0.12 15.94
N SER A 145 9.33 0.03 15.54
CA SER A 145 8.72 0.94 14.58
C SER A 145 8.22 2.23 15.24
N LEU A 146 7.83 3.23 14.43
CA LEU A 146 7.23 4.48 14.93
C LEU A 146 5.83 4.27 15.52
N ASN A 147 5.17 3.16 15.16
CA ASN A 147 3.78 2.84 15.45
C ASN A 147 3.67 1.41 15.99
N GLU A 148 4.36 1.15 17.10
CA GLU A 148 4.34 -0.15 17.80
C GLU A 148 2.91 -0.66 18.04
N GLY A 149 2.68 -1.94 17.74
CA GLY A 149 1.39 -2.60 17.92
C GLY A 149 0.34 -2.26 16.86
N LYS A 150 0.68 -1.42 15.88
CA LYS A 150 -0.19 -1.01 14.77
C LYS A 150 0.32 -1.49 13.42
N GLN A 151 -0.57 -1.55 12.43
CA GLN A 151 -0.22 -1.88 11.05
C GLN A 151 0.51 -3.23 10.90
N ARG A 152 0.13 -4.23 11.71
CA ARG A 152 0.88 -5.50 11.78
C ARG A 152 0.86 -6.29 10.48
N TYR A 153 -0.23 -6.29 9.72
CA TYR A 153 -0.29 -6.91 8.40
C TYR A 153 0.56 -6.16 7.37
N GLU A 154 0.49 -4.83 7.36
CA GLU A 154 1.33 -4.00 6.48
C GLU A 154 2.83 -4.24 6.75
N LYS A 155 3.23 -4.34 8.02
CA LYS A 155 4.60 -4.65 8.44
C LYS A 155 5.14 -5.98 7.92
N MET A 156 4.26 -6.93 7.59
CA MET A 156 4.68 -8.22 7.04
C MET A 156 4.79 -8.24 5.52
N CYS A 157 4.22 -7.25 4.81
CA CYS A 157 4.09 -7.30 3.35
C CYS A 157 4.56 -6.05 2.58
N SER A 158 4.76 -4.89 3.23
CA SER A 158 5.11 -3.65 2.53
C SER A 158 6.62 -3.37 2.48
N GLY A 159 7.04 -2.65 1.45
CA GLY A 159 8.43 -2.37 1.14
C GLY A 159 9.19 -1.60 2.22
N MET A 160 8.49 -0.82 3.07
CA MET A 160 9.10 -0.13 4.21
C MET A 160 9.66 -1.10 5.26
N TYR A 161 9.08 -2.29 5.39
CA TYR A 161 9.36 -3.21 6.50
C TYR A 161 10.09 -4.49 6.08
N LEU A 162 9.94 -4.96 4.83
CA LEU A 162 10.61 -6.19 4.37
C LEU A 162 12.13 -6.17 4.59
N GLY A 163 12.76 -5.02 4.34
CA GLY A 163 14.18 -4.84 4.56
C GLY A 163 14.61 -4.97 6.03
N GLU A 164 13.77 -4.48 6.95
CA GLU A 164 14.04 -4.59 8.38
C GLU A 164 13.84 -6.01 8.89
N ILE A 165 12.88 -6.77 8.32
CA ILE A 165 12.73 -8.19 8.63
C ILE A 165 13.98 -8.95 8.19
N VAL A 166 14.43 -8.74 6.96
CA VAL A 166 15.69 -9.31 6.45
C VAL A 166 16.85 -8.93 7.36
N ARG A 167 17.03 -7.64 7.67
CA ARG A 167 18.12 -7.17 8.54
C ARG A 167 18.15 -7.86 9.90
N ASN A 168 16.99 -8.03 10.55
CA ASN A 168 16.90 -8.71 11.84
C ASN A 168 17.26 -10.21 11.74
N ILE A 169 16.85 -10.89 10.65
CA ILE A 169 17.26 -12.27 10.39
C ILE A 169 18.78 -12.35 10.18
N LEU A 170 19.36 -11.45 9.39
CA LEU A 170 20.80 -11.43 9.13
C LEU A 170 21.60 -11.16 10.40
N ILE A 171 21.13 -10.29 11.31
CA ILE A 171 21.74 -10.08 12.63
C ILE A 171 21.75 -11.39 13.43
N ASP A 172 20.63 -12.10 13.47
CA ASP A 172 20.50 -13.36 14.22
C ASP A 172 21.43 -14.45 13.66
N LEU A 173 21.43 -14.63 12.33
CA LEU A 173 22.35 -15.57 11.66
C LEU A 173 23.83 -15.21 11.87
N THR A 174 24.16 -13.91 11.90
CA THR A 174 25.51 -13.44 12.22
C THR A 174 25.88 -13.75 13.67
N LYS A 175 24.99 -13.50 14.64
CA LYS A 175 25.21 -13.84 16.06
C LYS A 175 25.47 -15.33 16.26
N ARG A 176 24.82 -16.17 15.46
CA ARG A 176 24.96 -17.64 15.47
C ARG A 176 26.18 -18.14 14.70
N GLY A 177 26.96 -17.25 14.08
CA GLY A 177 28.19 -17.57 13.37
C GLY A 177 28.00 -18.08 11.93
N PHE A 178 26.78 -18.00 11.37
CA PHE A 178 26.50 -18.48 10.01
C PHE A 178 26.79 -17.44 8.92
N LEU A 179 26.83 -16.17 9.28
CA LEU A 179 27.08 -15.06 8.35
C LEU A 179 28.24 -14.18 8.83
N PHE A 180 28.92 -13.56 7.87
CA PHE A 180 29.89 -12.48 8.08
C PHE A 180 30.95 -12.79 9.14
N ARG A 181 31.38 -14.07 9.19
CA ARG A 181 32.36 -14.60 10.15
C ARG A 181 31.98 -14.32 11.62
N GLY A 182 30.69 -14.24 11.92
CA GLY A 182 30.18 -13.96 13.26
C GLY A 182 30.29 -12.49 13.70
N LYS A 183 30.68 -11.57 12.80
CA LYS A 183 30.94 -10.16 13.13
C LYS A 183 29.76 -9.27 12.71
N ILE A 184 29.04 -8.74 13.70
CA ILE A 184 27.99 -7.74 13.46
C ILE A 184 28.66 -6.40 13.19
N SER A 185 28.65 -5.93 11.94
CA SER A 185 29.15 -4.60 11.57
C SER A 185 28.19 -3.50 12.06
N GLU A 186 28.70 -2.27 12.21
CA GLU A 186 27.85 -1.11 12.48
C GLU A 186 26.82 -0.91 11.37
N THR A 187 27.19 -1.17 10.12
CA THR A 187 26.27 -1.09 8.99
C THR A 187 25.08 -2.04 9.11
N LEU A 188 25.29 -3.27 9.60
CA LEU A 188 24.20 -4.23 9.80
C LEU A 188 23.25 -3.80 10.94
N LYS A 189 23.74 -2.99 11.88
CA LYS A 189 22.92 -2.39 12.95
C LYS A 189 22.11 -1.19 12.46
N THR A 190 22.53 -0.53 11.37
CA THR A 190 21.84 0.62 10.78
C THR A 190 20.47 0.21 10.23
N ARG A 191 19.40 0.77 10.82
CA ARG A 191 18.02 0.58 10.34
C ARG A 191 17.84 1.18 8.95
N GLY A 192 17.04 0.53 8.12
CA GLY A 192 16.71 0.99 6.77
C GLY A 192 17.81 0.76 5.74
N ILE A 193 18.90 0.06 6.08
CA ILE A 193 20.00 -0.20 5.15
C ILE A 193 19.56 -1.07 3.95
N PHE A 194 18.56 -1.91 4.13
CA PHE A 194 17.96 -2.74 3.08
C PHE A 194 16.68 -2.10 2.53
N GLU A 195 16.83 -1.02 1.78
CA GLU A 195 15.70 -0.45 1.02
C GLU A 195 15.10 -1.48 0.04
N THR A 196 13.82 -1.33 -0.32
CA THR A 196 13.11 -2.21 -1.26
C THR A 196 13.87 -2.39 -2.58
N LYS A 197 14.58 -1.36 -3.06
CA LYS A 197 15.39 -1.44 -4.28
C LYS A 197 16.49 -2.51 -4.19
N PHE A 198 17.11 -2.68 -3.01
CA PHE A 198 18.18 -3.65 -2.82
C PHE A 198 17.63 -5.06 -2.73
N LEU A 199 16.48 -5.26 -2.10
CA LEU A 199 15.76 -6.55 -2.12
C LEU A 199 15.48 -6.98 -3.56
N SER A 200 14.89 -6.08 -4.36
CA SER A 200 14.60 -6.34 -5.77
C SER A 200 15.86 -6.64 -6.60
N GLN A 201 16.96 -5.96 -6.32
CA GLN A 201 18.24 -6.23 -7.00
C GLN A 201 18.79 -7.60 -6.60
N ILE A 202 18.92 -7.90 -5.31
CA ILE A 202 19.48 -9.15 -4.79
C ILE A 202 18.74 -10.38 -5.35
N GLU A 203 17.42 -10.28 -5.51
CA GLU A 203 16.57 -11.37 -6.00
C GLU A 203 16.47 -11.48 -7.52
N SER A 204 17.09 -10.56 -8.28
CA SER A 204 17.04 -10.58 -9.74
C SER A 204 17.64 -11.86 -10.33
N ASP A 205 16.90 -12.52 -11.22
CA ASP A 205 17.31 -13.75 -11.90
C ASP A 205 18.50 -13.54 -12.85
N ARG A 206 18.72 -12.30 -13.28
CA ARG A 206 19.80 -11.93 -14.21
C ARG A 206 21.12 -11.65 -13.51
N LEU A 207 21.15 -11.64 -12.17
CA LEU A 207 22.37 -11.35 -11.43
C LEU A 207 23.17 -12.62 -11.15
N ALA A 208 24.44 -12.57 -11.54
CA ALA A 208 25.43 -13.53 -11.08
C ALA A 208 25.71 -13.31 -9.58
N LEU A 209 26.13 -14.36 -8.88
CA LEU A 209 26.44 -14.28 -7.44
C LEU A 209 27.48 -13.19 -7.09
N LEU A 210 28.42 -12.93 -7.99
CA LEU A 210 29.41 -11.85 -7.84
C LEU A 210 28.78 -10.45 -7.79
N GLN A 211 27.66 -10.24 -8.48
CA GLN A 211 26.96 -8.95 -8.46
C GLN A 211 26.14 -8.79 -7.17
N VAL A 212 25.54 -9.87 -6.67
CA VAL A 212 24.90 -9.86 -5.33
C VAL A 212 25.93 -9.49 -4.26
N ARG A 213 27.12 -10.11 -4.31
CA ARG A 213 28.23 -9.77 -3.42
C ARG A 213 28.65 -8.30 -3.55
N ALA A 214 28.74 -7.78 -4.77
CA ALA A 214 29.09 -6.38 -5.00
C ALA A 214 28.05 -5.42 -4.37
N ILE A 215 26.76 -5.73 -4.45
CA ILE A 215 25.70 -4.95 -3.79
C ILE A 215 25.89 -4.97 -2.26
N LEU A 216 26.11 -6.14 -1.68
CA LEU A 216 26.35 -6.26 -0.23
C LEU A 216 27.61 -5.49 0.22
N GLN A 217 28.68 -5.54 -0.58
CA GLN A 217 29.90 -4.77 -0.32
C GLN A 217 29.70 -3.27 -0.48
N GLN A 218 28.90 -2.82 -1.44
CA GLN A 218 28.51 -1.40 -1.60
C GLN A 218 27.68 -0.91 -0.40
N LEU A 219 26.86 -1.78 0.18
CA LEU A 219 26.19 -1.53 1.44
C LEU A 219 27.15 -1.53 2.64
N GLY A 220 28.44 -1.83 2.47
CA GLY A 220 29.41 -1.87 3.57
C GLY A 220 29.39 -3.17 4.39
N LEU A 221 28.89 -4.27 3.80
CA LEU A 221 28.93 -5.60 4.40
C LEU A 221 30.09 -6.42 3.80
N ASP A 222 31.04 -6.83 4.65
CA ASP A 222 32.14 -7.73 4.27
C ASP A 222 31.60 -9.14 4.02
N SER A 223 31.06 -9.35 2.82
CA SER A 223 30.41 -10.58 2.39
C SER A 223 31.33 -11.46 1.54
N THR A 224 31.19 -12.77 1.76
CA THR A 224 31.71 -13.84 0.91
C THR A 224 30.67 -14.29 -0.12
N CYS A 225 31.05 -15.22 -1.01
CA CYS A 225 30.09 -15.85 -1.91
C CYS A 225 29.01 -16.64 -1.15
N ASP A 226 29.40 -17.39 -0.10
CA ASP A 226 28.46 -18.16 0.71
C ASP A 226 27.50 -17.26 1.48
N ASP A 227 28.00 -16.15 2.05
CA ASP A 227 27.14 -15.14 2.67
C ASP A 227 26.11 -14.60 1.67
N SER A 228 26.53 -14.37 0.42
CA SER A 228 25.65 -13.83 -0.63
C SER A 228 24.53 -14.81 -1.00
N ILE A 229 24.79 -16.13 -0.97
CA ILE A 229 23.77 -17.17 -1.20
C ILE A 229 22.74 -17.13 -0.07
N ILE A 230 23.21 -17.14 1.18
CA ILE A 230 22.33 -17.13 2.36
C ILE A 230 21.49 -15.85 2.40
N VAL A 231 22.09 -14.68 2.16
CA VAL A 231 21.37 -13.40 2.12
C VAL A 231 20.28 -13.41 1.03
N LYS A 232 20.60 -13.92 -0.16
CA LYS A 232 19.62 -14.04 -1.24
C LYS A 232 18.45 -14.96 -0.85
N GLU A 233 18.72 -16.07 -0.19
CA GLU A 233 17.69 -17.00 0.29
C GLU A 233 16.79 -16.38 1.36
N VAL A 234 17.37 -15.61 2.29
CA VAL A 234 16.62 -14.85 3.30
C VAL A 234 15.70 -13.82 2.63
N CYS A 235 16.20 -13.05 1.66
CA CYS A 235 15.38 -12.10 0.90
C CYS A 235 14.20 -12.81 0.22
N SER A 236 14.49 -13.87 -0.55
CA SER A 236 13.49 -14.68 -1.28
C SER A 236 12.42 -15.25 -0.34
N THR A 237 12.81 -15.72 0.84
CA THR A 237 11.86 -16.23 1.84
C THR A 237 10.92 -15.14 2.34
N VAL A 238 11.46 -13.97 2.69
CA VAL A 238 10.69 -12.84 3.22
C VAL A 238 9.76 -12.26 2.15
N SER A 239 10.26 -12.02 0.94
CA SER A 239 9.48 -11.43 -0.16
C SER A 239 8.41 -12.38 -0.70
N ARG A 240 8.69 -13.70 -0.76
CA ARG A 240 7.69 -14.72 -1.09
C ARG A 240 6.55 -14.71 -0.08
N ARG A 241 6.85 -14.73 1.22
CA ARG A 241 5.83 -14.66 2.27
C ARG A 241 5.00 -13.39 2.14
N ALA A 242 5.65 -12.24 1.91
CA ALA A 242 4.98 -10.96 1.71
C ALA A 242 3.96 -11.01 0.55
N ALA A 243 4.35 -11.59 -0.59
CA ALA A 243 3.47 -11.76 -1.75
C ALA A 243 2.30 -12.72 -1.46
N GLN A 244 2.55 -13.81 -0.73
CA GLN A 244 1.51 -14.77 -0.35
C GLN A 244 0.51 -14.18 0.66
N ILE A 245 0.98 -13.46 1.67
CA ILE A 245 0.13 -12.75 2.64
C ILE A 245 -0.77 -11.74 1.90
N CYS A 246 -0.18 -10.91 1.03
CA CYS A 246 -0.92 -9.97 0.20
C CYS A 246 -1.95 -10.68 -0.70
N GLY A 247 -1.56 -11.82 -1.28
CA GLY A 247 -2.42 -12.64 -2.13
C GLY A 247 -3.60 -13.24 -1.39
N ALA A 248 -3.41 -13.68 -0.15
CA ALA A 248 -4.50 -14.16 0.71
C ALA A 248 -5.50 -13.06 1.06
N GLY A 249 -5.03 -11.84 1.36
CA GLY A 249 -5.89 -10.68 1.56
C GLY A 249 -6.73 -10.37 0.32
N MET A 250 -6.09 -10.33 -0.86
CA MET A 250 -6.78 -10.11 -2.13
C MET A 250 -7.78 -11.22 -2.48
N ALA A 251 -7.43 -12.48 -2.23
CA ALA A 251 -8.33 -13.62 -2.42
C ALA A 251 -9.63 -13.45 -1.61
N GLY A 252 -9.53 -13.00 -0.35
CA GLY A 252 -10.70 -12.67 0.46
C GLY A 252 -11.57 -11.56 -0.14
N VAL A 253 -10.96 -10.52 -0.72
CA VAL A 253 -11.70 -9.41 -1.37
C VAL A 253 -12.45 -9.88 -2.60
N VAL A 254 -11.78 -10.56 -3.54
CA VAL A 254 -12.42 -10.98 -4.79
C VAL A 254 -13.53 -12.01 -4.55
N ASP A 255 -13.33 -12.92 -3.61
CA ASP A 255 -14.33 -13.93 -3.27
C ASP A 255 -15.54 -13.30 -2.56
N LYS A 256 -15.31 -12.29 -1.72
CA LYS A 256 -16.39 -11.48 -1.14
C LYS A 256 -17.24 -10.79 -2.20
N ILE A 257 -16.62 -10.17 -3.22
CA ILE A 257 -17.37 -9.54 -4.33
C ILE A 257 -18.20 -10.58 -5.08
N ARG A 258 -17.62 -11.76 -5.36
CA ARG A 258 -18.32 -12.87 -6.01
C ARG A 258 -19.54 -13.30 -5.20
N GLU A 259 -19.38 -13.51 -3.90
CA GLU A 259 -20.45 -13.96 -2.99
C GLU A 259 -21.53 -12.91 -2.78
N ASN A 260 -21.15 -11.65 -2.61
CA ASN A 260 -22.08 -10.51 -2.51
C ASN A 260 -23.05 -10.46 -3.71
N ARG A 261 -22.58 -10.86 -4.89
CA ARG A 261 -23.33 -10.88 -6.15
C ARG A 261 -23.96 -12.24 -6.46
N ALA A 262 -23.82 -13.22 -5.56
CA ALA A 262 -24.30 -14.59 -5.72
C ALA A 262 -23.84 -15.24 -7.04
N LEU A 263 -22.59 -15.00 -7.43
CA LEU A 263 -22.01 -15.53 -8.66
C LEU A 263 -21.26 -16.84 -8.41
N ASP A 264 -21.40 -17.78 -9.35
CA ASP A 264 -20.57 -18.99 -9.38
C ASP A 264 -19.12 -18.69 -9.79
N HIS A 265 -18.95 -17.75 -10.73
CA HIS A 265 -17.67 -17.27 -11.23
C HIS A 265 -17.65 -15.75 -11.33
N LEU A 266 -16.50 -15.14 -11.06
CA LEU A 266 -16.29 -13.69 -11.16
C LEU A 266 -15.11 -13.38 -12.09
N ASP A 267 -15.34 -12.57 -13.11
CA ASP A 267 -14.28 -11.87 -13.85
C ASP A 267 -14.15 -10.46 -13.28
N VAL A 268 -12.96 -10.10 -12.80
CA VAL A 268 -12.72 -8.79 -12.18
C VAL A 268 -11.30 -8.32 -12.45
N THR A 269 -11.12 -7.01 -12.60
CA THR A 269 -9.81 -6.38 -12.69
C THR A 269 -9.44 -5.67 -11.39
N VAL A 270 -8.16 -5.76 -11.03
CA VAL A 270 -7.53 -5.00 -9.95
C VAL A 270 -6.56 -4.00 -10.57
N GLY A 271 -6.78 -2.71 -10.28
CA GLY A 271 -5.79 -1.67 -10.56
C GLY A 271 -4.71 -1.69 -9.48
N VAL A 272 -3.45 -1.82 -9.88
CA VAL A 272 -2.32 -1.97 -8.95
C VAL A 272 -1.30 -0.84 -9.13
N ASP A 273 -0.82 -0.28 -8.03
CA ASP A 273 0.35 0.59 -7.98
C ASP A 273 1.26 0.23 -6.79
N GLY A 274 2.48 0.76 -6.78
CA GLY A 274 3.45 0.62 -5.71
C GLY A 274 4.80 0.08 -6.19
N THR A 275 5.86 0.63 -5.61
CA THR A 275 7.25 0.34 -6.00
C THR A 275 7.65 -1.11 -5.76
N LEU A 276 7.17 -1.75 -4.69
CA LEU A 276 7.45 -3.15 -4.41
C LEU A 276 6.85 -4.05 -5.51
N TYR A 277 5.59 -3.82 -5.86
CA TYR A 277 4.93 -4.58 -6.92
C TYR A 277 5.58 -4.36 -8.30
N LYS A 278 5.94 -3.10 -8.61
CA LYS A 278 6.54 -2.72 -9.90
C LYS A 278 7.97 -3.25 -10.09
N LEU A 279 8.79 -3.19 -9.05
CA LEU A 279 10.24 -3.38 -9.17
C LEU A 279 10.72 -4.77 -8.71
N HIS A 280 9.95 -5.46 -7.86
CA HIS A 280 10.39 -6.75 -7.34
C HIS A 280 10.21 -7.87 -8.38
N PRO A 281 11.26 -8.66 -8.67
CA PRO A 281 11.25 -9.62 -9.79
C PRO A 281 10.19 -10.72 -9.63
N HIS A 282 9.86 -11.09 -8.39
CA HIS A 282 9.00 -12.25 -8.10
C HIS A 282 7.67 -11.90 -7.44
N PHE A 283 7.49 -10.67 -6.95
CA PHE A 283 6.37 -10.36 -6.03
C PHE A 283 5.03 -10.51 -6.74
N SER A 284 4.86 -9.83 -7.87
CA SER A 284 3.62 -9.86 -8.66
C SER A 284 3.26 -11.28 -9.10
N ARG A 285 4.23 -12.05 -9.60
CA ARG A 285 4.02 -13.44 -10.03
C ARG A 285 3.54 -14.35 -8.89
N ILE A 286 4.19 -14.30 -7.72
CA ILE A 286 3.81 -15.12 -6.56
C ILE A 286 2.45 -14.65 -6.01
N PHE A 287 2.21 -13.34 -5.98
CA PHE A 287 0.94 -12.76 -5.58
C PHE A 287 -0.21 -13.23 -6.48
N HIS A 288 -0.08 -13.15 -7.81
CA HIS A 288 -1.07 -13.64 -8.77
C HIS A 288 -1.35 -15.13 -8.61
N GLN A 289 -0.29 -15.93 -8.46
CA GLN A 289 -0.42 -17.37 -8.23
C GLN A 289 -1.20 -17.66 -6.95
N THR A 290 -0.90 -16.95 -5.86
CA THR A 290 -1.57 -17.13 -4.58
C THR A 290 -3.06 -16.79 -4.67
N VAL A 291 -3.41 -15.67 -5.32
CA VAL A 291 -4.82 -15.28 -5.53
C VAL A 291 -5.56 -16.36 -6.32
N LYS A 292 -4.94 -16.88 -7.39
CA LYS A 292 -5.55 -17.92 -8.23
C LYS A 292 -5.76 -19.24 -7.47
N GLU A 293 -4.83 -19.62 -6.60
CA GLU A 293 -4.92 -20.84 -5.80
C GLU A 293 -6.00 -20.72 -4.71
N LEU A 294 -6.12 -19.55 -4.07
CA LEU A 294 -7.03 -19.34 -2.94
C LEU A 294 -8.46 -18.92 -3.35
N ALA A 295 -8.63 -18.28 -4.51
CA ALA A 295 -9.91 -17.88 -5.07
C ALA A 295 -10.12 -18.46 -6.48
N PRO A 296 -10.19 -19.80 -6.64
CA PRO A 296 -10.21 -20.47 -7.95
C PRO A 296 -11.47 -20.19 -8.79
N LYS A 297 -12.52 -19.64 -8.17
CA LYS A 297 -13.76 -19.21 -8.83
C LYS A 297 -13.68 -17.79 -9.39
N CYS A 298 -12.61 -17.05 -9.09
CA CYS A 298 -12.41 -15.68 -9.52
C CYS A 298 -11.28 -15.62 -10.56
N ASN A 299 -11.61 -15.19 -11.78
CA ASN A 299 -10.62 -14.85 -12.79
C ASN A 299 -10.23 -13.38 -12.63
N VAL A 300 -9.06 -13.16 -12.02
CA VAL A 300 -8.60 -11.83 -11.62
C VAL A 300 -7.52 -11.34 -12.57
N ASN A 301 -7.79 -10.23 -13.25
CA ASN A 301 -6.81 -9.53 -14.07
C ASN A 301 -6.14 -8.42 -13.24
N PHE A 302 -4.83 -8.23 -13.39
CA PHE A 302 -4.08 -7.21 -12.65
C PHE A 302 -3.48 -6.20 -13.62
N LEU A 303 -3.98 -4.97 -13.58
CA LEU A 303 -3.51 -3.88 -14.44
C LEU A 303 -2.65 -2.92 -13.65
N LEU A 304 -1.47 -2.63 -14.16
CA LEU A 304 -0.58 -1.67 -13.55
C LEU A 304 -1.01 -0.24 -13.90
N SER A 305 -1.20 0.62 -12.88
CA SER A 305 -1.42 2.04 -13.12
C SER A 305 -0.09 2.75 -13.43
N GLU A 306 0.04 3.27 -14.65
CA GLU A 306 1.22 4.01 -15.10
C GLU A 306 1.34 5.40 -14.45
N ASP A 307 0.20 6.08 -14.24
CA ASP A 307 0.12 7.45 -13.70
C ASP A 307 -0.35 7.49 -12.22
N GLY A 308 -0.29 6.33 -11.56
CA GLY A 308 -0.70 6.13 -10.18
C GLY A 308 -2.13 6.58 -9.90
N SER A 309 -2.31 7.39 -8.86
CA SER A 309 -3.61 7.89 -8.38
C SER A 309 -4.01 9.26 -8.95
N GLY A 310 -3.14 9.92 -9.74
CA GLY A 310 -3.37 11.28 -10.23
C GLY A 310 -4.57 11.39 -11.19
N LYS A 311 -4.58 10.56 -12.24
CA LYS A 311 -5.70 10.48 -13.20
C LYS A 311 -7.02 10.14 -12.48
N GLY A 312 -7.01 9.17 -11.56
CA GLY A 312 -8.17 8.79 -10.78
C GLY A 312 -8.70 9.90 -9.87
N ALA A 313 -7.82 10.64 -9.19
CA ALA A 313 -8.22 11.80 -8.38
C ALA A 313 -8.88 12.88 -9.23
N ALA A 314 -8.39 13.13 -10.45
CA ALA A 314 -9.02 14.06 -11.39
C ALA A 314 -10.39 13.57 -11.86
N LEU A 315 -10.57 12.27 -12.12
CA LEU A 315 -11.86 11.69 -12.49
C LEU A 315 -12.88 11.81 -11.36
N ILE A 316 -12.48 11.53 -10.12
CA ILE A 316 -13.33 11.69 -8.92
C ILE A 316 -13.71 13.16 -8.74
N THR A 317 -12.75 14.07 -8.91
CA THR A 317 -12.98 15.52 -8.87
C THR A 317 -14.03 15.95 -9.89
N ALA A 318 -13.94 15.44 -11.13
CA ALA A 318 -14.92 15.74 -12.18
C ALA A 318 -16.33 15.26 -11.82
N VAL A 319 -16.47 14.09 -11.18
CA VAL A 319 -17.75 13.58 -10.67
C VAL A 319 -18.27 14.46 -9.54
N GLY A 320 -17.42 14.85 -8.58
CA GLY A 320 -17.80 15.74 -7.48
C GLY A 320 -18.28 17.10 -7.97
N CYS A 321 -17.61 17.71 -8.94
CA CYS A 321 -18.07 18.93 -9.59
C CYS A 321 -19.45 18.77 -10.24
N ARG A 322 -19.68 17.64 -10.93
CA ARG A 322 -20.97 17.36 -11.58
C ARG A 322 -22.10 17.19 -10.56
N GLN A 323 -21.86 16.48 -9.46
CA GLN A 323 -22.85 16.29 -8.39
C GLN A 323 -23.26 17.63 -7.76
N ARG A 324 -22.28 18.45 -7.36
CA ARG A 324 -22.53 19.80 -6.83
C ARG A 324 -23.34 20.66 -7.80
N ALA A 325 -23.05 20.58 -9.10
CA ALA A 325 -23.79 21.32 -10.13
C ALA A 325 -25.25 20.84 -10.27
N GLN A 326 -25.50 19.53 -10.15
CA GLN A 326 -26.84 18.95 -10.18
C GLN A 326 -27.66 19.33 -8.94
N GLU A 327 -27.05 19.30 -7.76
CA GLU A 327 -27.68 19.73 -6.51
C GLU A 327 -28.06 21.22 -6.55
N ALA A 328 -27.17 22.07 -7.07
CA ALA A 328 -27.43 23.50 -7.24
C ALA A 328 -28.56 23.81 -8.26
N LEU A 329 -28.84 22.90 -9.20
CA LEU A 329 -29.98 23.02 -10.13
C LEU A 329 -31.31 22.58 -9.50
N GLN A 330 -31.27 21.83 -8.39
CA GLN A 330 -32.44 21.29 -7.71
C GLN A 330 -32.83 22.07 -6.44
N ALA A 331 -31.93 22.91 -5.93
CA ALA A 331 -32.15 23.83 -4.80
C ALA A 331 -32.75 25.17 -5.24
#